data_AF-A0A7S0DJ29-F1
#
_entry.id   AF-A0A7S0DJ29-F1
#
_cell.length_a   1.000
_cell.length_b   1.000
_cell.length_c   1.000
_cell.angle_alpha   90.00
_cell.angle_beta   90.00
_cell.angle_gamma   90.00
#
_symmetry.space_group_name_H-M   'P 1'
#
loop_
_entity.id
_entity.type
_entity.pdbx_description
1 polymer ?
#
loop_
_entity_poly.entity_id
_entity_poly.type
_entity_poly.pdbx_seq_one_letter_code
_entity_poly.pdbx_strand_id
1 'polypeptide(L)'
;KMVAAAVRKHDAKRGEKKTQMLEHKKLIASCAHKSKVYGWVDEKAYVYLLKPRLFGEMLDFKLHHFKKRAGSGAGVGAAWTNRLGAELVGLSKSLPLNPNSSVFFRCNAKNMAYAKMIIAAPPTTPYGYGLFLFDVYFPPQYPNVAPKVNLMTTGRGSVRFNPNLYNCGKVCLSLLGTWSGSPEEMWQPNQSTFLQVCVSIQSLIFIEHPYFNEPGYESSINTPQGKMSSRSYNASREIATVQWAMLDILKNPPPGFEEVVRTHFFLQQKNICEQIENWLKLPEHKNGQLRQYYHQVEIYKR
;
A
#
# COMPACT_ATOMS: atom_id res chain seq x y z
N LYS A 1 1.33 2.37 48.46
CA LYS A 1 0.06 2.66 47.73
C LYS A 1 0.26 2.90 46.22
N MET A 2 1.28 3.65 45.77
CA MET A 2 1.52 3.91 44.33
C MET A 2 1.98 2.67 43.52
N VAL A 3 2.83 1.81 44.08
CA VAL A 3 3.31 0.58 43.40
C VAL A 3 2.15 -0.41 43.13
N ALA A 4 1.25 -0.60 44.10
CA ALA A 4 0.06 -1.43 43.94
C ALA A 4 -0.96 -0.88 42.91
N ALA A 5 -0.92 0.42 42.60
CA ALA A 5 -1.75 1.01 41.55
C ALA A 5 -1.12 0.83 40.16
N ALA A 6 0.21 0.86 40.06
CA ALA A 6 0.95 0.58 38.84
C ALA A 6 0.84 -0.89 38.40
N VAL A 7 0.96 -1.83 39.35
CA VAL A 7 0.75 -3.27 39.10
C VAL A 7 -0.68 -3.54 38.63
N ARG A 8 -1.69 -2.95 39.28
CA ARG A 8 -3.10 -3.08 38.84
C ARG A 8 -3.34 -2.51 37.44
N LYS A 9 -2.74 -1.37 37.07
CA LYS A 9 -2.81 -0.82 35.71
C LYS A 9 -2.08 -1.69 34.68
N HIS A 10 -0.96 -2.29 35.05
CA HIS A 10 -0.20 -3.20 34.19
C HIS A 10 -0.97 -4.50 33.95
N ASP A 11 -1.56 -5.08 34.99
CA ASP A 11 -2.35 -6.32 34.90
C ASP A 11 -3.68 -6.10 34.18
N ALA A 12 -4.33 -4.94 34.35
CA ALA A 12 -5.50 -4.55 33.56
C ALA A 12 -5.18 -4.45 32.06
N LYS A 13 -4.08 -3.77 31.68
CA LYS A 13 -3.61 -3.71 30.28
C LYS A 13 -3.22 -5.09 29.73
N ARG A 14 -2.67 -5.97 30.57
CA ARG A 14 -2.32 -7.35 30.19
C ARG A 14 -3.57 -8.22 30.02
N GLY A 15 -4.59 -8.00 30.85
CA GLY A 15 -5.92 -8.59 30.75
C GLY A 15 -6.63 -8.18 29.47
N GLU A 16 -6.70 -6.87 29.17
CA GLU A 16 -7.27 -6.35 27.93
C GLU A 16 -6.58 -6.92 26.69
N LYS A 17 -5.24 -6.98 26.67
CA LYS A 17 -4.49 -7.60 25.56
C LYS A 17 -4.80 -9.10 25.41
N LYS A 18 -4.94 -9.85 26.51
CA LYS A 18 -5.30 -11.27 26.46
C LYS A 18 -6.72 -11.47 25.97
N THR A 19 -7.67 -10.64 26.40
CA THR A 19 -9.08 -10.68 25.97
C THR A 19 -9.20 -10.33 24.49
N GLN A 20 -8.55 -9.25 24.03
CA GLN A 20 -8.47 -8.92 22.61
C GLN A 20 -7.85 -10.04 21.79
N MET A 21 -6.78 -10.68 22.28
CA MET A 21 -6.15 -11.81 21.59
C MET A 21 -7.06 -13.05 21.52
N LEU A 22 -7.88 -13.30 22.55
CA LEU A 22 -8.84 -14.41 22.56
C LEU A 22 -10.03 -14.12 21.63
N GLU A 23 -10.56 -12.91 21.64
CA GLU A 23 -11.57 -12.46 20.67
C GLU A 23 -11.04 -12.51 19.24
N HIS A 24 -9.79 -12.10 19.03
CA HIS A 24 -9.09 -12.18 17.76
C HIS A 24 -8.98 -13.64 17.27
N LYS A 25 -8.60 -14.58 18.14
CA LYS A 25 -8.56 -16.01 17.80
C LYS A 25 -9.96 -16.57 17.48
N LYS A 26 -10.98 -16.17 18.23
CA LYS A 26 -12.37 -16.59 17.99
C LYS A 26 -12.91 -16.04 16.66
N LEU A 27 -12.60 -14.78 16.34
CA LEU A 27 -13.01 -14.16 15.09
C LEU A 27 -12.28 -14.79 13.91
N ILE A 28 -10.96 -14.99 14.01
CA ILE A 28 -10.19 -15.71 12.98
C ILE A 28 -10.76 -17.11 12.77
N ALA A 29 -11.07 -17.85 13.84
CA ALA A 29 -11.67 -19.19 13.73
C ALA A 29 -13.07 -19.15 13.09
N SER A 30 -13.90 -18.17 13.45
CA SER A 30 -15.24 -17.96 12.87
C SER A 30 -15.17 -17.58 11.39
N CYS A 31 -14.26 -16.68 11.03
CA CYS A 31 -14.06 -16.22 9.66
C CYS A 31 -13.37 -17.29 8.80
N ALA A 32 -12.47 -18.10 9.37
CA ALA A 32 -11.91 -19.27 8.69
C ALA A 32 -12.98 -20.34 8.42
N HIS A 33 -13.92 -20.54 9.36
CA HIS A 33 -15.06 -21.43 9.15
C HIS A 33 -16.00 -20.90 8.05
N LYS A 34 -16.35 -19.61 8.08
CA LYS A 34 -17.22 -18.98 7.07
C LYS A 34 -16.58 -18.86 5.69
N SER A 35 -15.27 -18.58 5.61
CA SER A 35 -14.51 -18.55 4.36
C SER A 35 -14.47 -19.93 3.69
N LYS A 36 -14.38 -21.01 4.49
CA LYS A 36 -14.51 -22.39 4.01
C LYS A 36 -15.89 -22.69 3.41
N VAL A 37 -16.95 -22.10 3.95
CA VAL A 37 -18.34 -22.39 3.54
C VAL A 37 -18.80 -21.54 2.36
N TYR A 38 -18.42 -20.26 2.31
CA TYR A 38 -18.96 -19.30 1.34
C TYR A 38 -17.95 -18.77 0.33
N GLY A 39 -16.66 -19.01 0.51
CA GLY A 39 -15.63 -18.71 -0.47
C GLY A 39 -15.28 -17.24 -0.70
N TRP A 40 -15.89 -16.31 0.04
CA TRP A 40 -15.51 -14.89 0.06
C TRP A 40 -14.56 -14.62 1.23
N VAL A 41 -13.66 -13.64 1.06
CA VAL A 41 -13.05 -12.98 2.22
C VAL A 41 -14.17 -12.27 2.96
N ASP A 42 -14.34 -12.62 4.23
CA ASP A 42 -15.27 -11.92 5.11
C ASP A 42 -14.76 -10.49 5.24
N GLU A 43 -15.35 -9.56 4.50
CA GLU A 43 -15.01 -8.14 4.50
C GLU A 43 -14.97 -7.59 5.93
N LYS A 44 -15.90 -8.04 6.79
CA LYS A 44 -15.92 -7.63 8.20
C LYS A 44 -14.68 -8.13 8.93
N ALA A 45 -14.22 -9.34 8.65
CA ALA A 45 -12.98 -9.88 9.21
C ALA A 45 -11.77 -9.08 8.75
N TYR A 46 -11.68 -8.78 7.45
CA TYR A 46 -10.59 -8.00 6.89
C TYR A 46 -10.51 -6.62 7.51
N VAL A 47 -11.63 -5.90 7.52
CA VAL A 47 -11.73 -4.58 8.15
C VAL A 47 -11.39 -4.67 9.64
N TYR A 48 -11.99 -5.61 10.39
CA TYR A 48 -11.76 -5.74 11.83
C TYR A 48 -10.28 -6.01 12.16
N LEU A 49 -9.64 -6.95 11.46
CA LEU A 49 -8.27 -7.36 11.77
C LEU A 49 -7.24 -6.31 11.35
N LEU A 50 -7.50 -5.55 10.29
CA LEU A 50 -6.57 -4.56 9.76
C LEU A 50 -6.83 -3.13 10.24
N LYS A 51 -8.02 -2.79 10.75
CA LYS A 51 -8.33 -1.44 11.28
C LYS A 51 -7.34 -0.99 12.35
N PRO A 52 -6.94 -1.81 13.34
CA PRO A 52 -5.95 -1.39 14.35
C PRO A 52 -4.54 -1.17 13.80
N ARG A 53 -4.29 -1.60 12.55
CA ARG A 53 -2.98 -1.57 11.88
C ARG A 53 -2.94 -0.55 10.73
N LEU A 54 -4.05 0.13 10.48
CA LEU A 54 -4.24 1.06 9.37
C LEU A 54 -3.31 2.26 9.48
N PHE A 55 -3.22 2.85 10.67
CA PHE A 55 -2.35 3.97 10.97
C PHE A 55 -1.51 3.64 12.20
N GLY A 56 -0.26 4.07 12.24
CA GLY A 56 0.60 3.89 13.40
C GLY A 56 1.88 4.70 13.32
N GLU A 57 2.70 4.57 14.36
CA GLU A 57 3.99 5.24 14.47
C GLU A 57 5.13 4.22 14.41
N MET A 58 6.28 4.68 13.94
CA MET A 58 7.54 3.97 14.05
C MET A 58 8.61 4.88 14.64
N LEU A 59 9.43 4.32 15.53
CA LEU A 59 10.46 5.10 16.21
C LEU A 59 11.46 5.75 15.23
N ASP A 60 11.87 5.02 14.19
CA ASP A 60 12.70 5.55 13.11
C ASP A 60 12.62 4.66 11.85
N PHE A 61 12.94 5.24 10.69
CA PHE A 61 13.08 4.53 9.42
C PHE A 61 14.57 4.37 9.05
N LYS A 62 15.20 3.25 9.40
CA LYS A 62 16.63 3.03 9.08
C LYS A 62 16.95 3.27 7.60
N LEU A 63 16.11 2.75 6.71
CA LEU A 63 16.17 2.98 5.26
C LEU A 63 14.99 3.84 4.83
N HIS A 64 15.28 5.01 4.25
CA HIS A 64 14.28 5.91 3.71
C HIS A 64 14.86 6.70 2.52
N HIS A 65 14.18 6.72 1.38
CA HIS A 65 14.61 7.36 0.15
C HIS A 65 15.02 8.82 0.35
N PHE A 66 14.24 9.56 1.15
CA PHE A 66 14.45 10.99 1.38
C PHE A 66 15.40 11.33 2.53
N LYS A 67 15.99 10.35 3.24
CA LYS A 67 16.88 10.64 4.39
C LYS A 67 18.13 11.43 4.00
N LYS A 68 18.73 11.17 2.82
CA LYS A 68 19.90 11.92 2.31
C LYS A 68 19.57 13.33 1.80
N ARG A 69 18.29 13.65 1.58
CA ARG A 69 17.84 14.94 1.02
C ARG A 69 17.36 15.92 2.09
N ALA A 70 17.26 15.49 3.34
CA ALA A 70 16.93 16.43 4.40
C ALA A 70 18.17 17.18 4.83
N GLY A 71 18.19 18.48 4.51
CA GLY A 71 18.74 19.43 5.46
C GLY A 71 18.10 19.13 6.81
N SER A 72 18.92 19.08 7.86
CA SER A 72 18.48 19.00 9.25
C SER A 72 17.18 19.80 9.42
N GLY A 73 16.12 19.19 9.95
CA GLY A 73 14.81 19.82 10.20
C GLY A 73 14.83 20.98 11.21
N ALA A 74 15.98 21.65 11.35
CA ALA A 74 16.12 22.92 12.01
C ALA A 74 15.29 23.97 11.25
N GLY A 75 14.22 24.44 11.88
CA GLY A 75 13.48 25.62 11.43
C GLY A 75 12.06 25.40 10.89
N VAL A 76 11.44 24.23 11.08
CA VAL A 76 9.99 24.12 10.78
C VAL A 76 9.17 24.84 11.85
N GLY A 77 8.37 25.82 11.44
CA GLY A 77 7.57 26.65 12.33
C GLY A 77 6.29 25.97 12.86
N ALA A 78 5.61 26.63 13.80
CA ALA A 78 4.36 26.14 14.38
C ALA A 78 3.26 25.88 13.34
N ALA A 79 3.16 26.74 12.30
CA ALA A 79 2.18 26.57 11.23
C ALA A 79 2.36 25.25 10.45
N TRP A 80 3.60 24.89 10.12
CA TRP A 80 3.93 23.61 9.48
C TRP A 80 3.54 22.43 10.37
N THR A 81 3.89 22.50 11.65
CA THR A 81 3.60 21.45 12.63
C THR A 81 2.09 21.25 12.81
N ASN A 82 1.34 22.35 12.93
CA ASN A 82 -0.11 22.31 13.06
C ASN A 82 -0.78 21.75 11.80
N ARG A 83 -0.33 22.17 10.61
CA ARG A 83 -0.87 21.65 9.35
C ARG A 83 -0.63 20.15 9.21
N LEU A 84 0.61 19.69 9.38
CA LEU A 84 0.93 18.27 9.22
C LEU A 84 0.31 17.43 10.35
N GLY A 85 0.22 17.96 11.57
CA GLY A 85 -0.51 17.33 12.66
C GLY A 85 -1.99 17.10 12.32
N ALA A 86 -2.66 18.11 11.75
CA ALA A 86 -4.05 17.99 11.31
C ALA A 86 -4.20 16.94 10.18
N GLU A 87 -3.27 16.89 9.22
CA GLU A 87 -3.24 15.87 8.16
C GLU A 87 -3.10 14.45 8.73
N LEU A 88 -2.15 14.23 9.65
CA LEU A 88 -1.95 12.92 10.28
C LEU A 88 -3.18 12.47 11.08
N VAL A 89 -3.85 13.39 11.78
CA VAL A 89 -5.13 13.11 12.45
C VAL A 89 -6.20 12.73 11.43
N GLY A 90 -6.30 13.44 10.30
CA GLY A 90 -7.22 13.10 9.21
C GLY A 90 -6.96 11.71 8.64
N LEU A 91 -5.70 11.37 8.34
CA LEU A 91 -5.30 10.07 7.84
C LEU A 91 -5.64 8.95 8.83
N SER A 92 -5.41 9.15 10.13
CA SER A 92 -5.71 8.13 11.15
C SER A 92 -7.19 7.70 11.18
N LYS A 93 -8.09 8.54 10.67
CA LYS A 93 -9.54 8.31 10.65
C LYS A 93 -10.05 7.83 9.28
N SER A 94 -9.50 8.39 8.20
CA SER A 94 -10.13 8.34 6.87
C SER A 94 -9.36 7.55 5.82
N LEU A 95 -8.25 6.90 6.17
CA LEU A 95 -7.52 6.03 5.24
C LEU A 95 -8.45 4.92 4.70
N PRO A 96 -8.41 4.62 3.38
CA PRO A 96 -9.17 3.53 2.79
C PRO A 96 -8.84 2.18 3.43
N LEU A 97 -9.88 1.44 3.83
CA LEU A 97 -9.77 0.09 4.37
C LEU A 97 -10.90 -0.78 3.83
N ASN A 98 -10.57 -1.55 2.78
CA ASN A 98 -11.46 -2.47 2.09
C ASN A 98 -10.60 -3.65 1.57
N PRO A 99 -11.09 -4.91 1.61
CA PRO A 99 -10.48 -6.03 0.90
C PRO A 99 -10.01 -5.71 -0.52
N ASN A 100 -10.76 -4.90 -1.26
CA ASN A 100 -10.42 -4.57 -2.64
C ASN A 100 -9.22 -3.63 -2.70
N SER A 101 -9.12 -2.62 -1.84
CA SER A 101 -7.93 -1.77 -1.78
C SER A 101 -7.87 -1.04 -0.45
N SER A 102 -6.67 -0.98 0.13
CA SER A 102 -6.44 -0.41 1.45
C SER A 102 -5.13 0.37 1.48
N VAL A 103 -5.04 1.37 2.35
CA VAL A 103 -3.84 2.17 2.57
C VAL A 103 -3.42 2.09 4.03
N PHE A 104 -2.20 1.59 4.26
CA PHE A 104 -1.60 1.50 5.58
C PHE A 104 -0.51 2.54 5.72
N PHE A 105 -0.47 3.27 6.83
CA PHE A 105 0.42 4.41 7.00
C PHE A 105 1.22 4.32 8.30
N ARG A 106 2.50 4.68 8.24
CA ARG A 106 3.39 4.82 9.39
C ARG A 106 4.06 6.19 9.37
N CYS A 107 3.87 7.00 10.40
CA CYS A 107 4.66 8.21 10.61
C CYS A 107 5.90 7.92 11.47
N ASN A 108 6.95 8.73 11.31
CA ASN A 108 8.15 8.65 12.13
C ASN A 108 7.98 9.46 13.42
N ALA A 109 8.08 8.79 14.56
CA ALA A 109 7.88 9.38 15.89
C ALA A 109 8.99 10.39 16.27
N LYS A 110 10.20 10.26 15.72
CA LYS A 110 11.30 11.21 15.95
C LYS A 110 11.25 12.41 15.02
N ASN A 111 10.69 12.25 13.83
CA ASN A 111 10.59 13.32 12.85
C ASN A 111 9.38 13.10 11.93
N MET A 112 8.28 13.77 12.26
CA MET A 112 7.00 13.66 11.56
C MET A 112 7.06 14.07 10.08
N ALA A 113 8.14 14.71 9.61
CA ALA A 113 8.35 14.99 8.18
C ALA A 113 8.50 13.72 7.33
N TYR A 114 8.79 12.57 7.95
CA TYR A 114 8.92 11.30 7.25
C TYR A 114 7.76 10.36 7.58
N ALA A 115 7.30 9.67 6.54
CA ALA A 115 6.36 8.58 6.67
C ALA A 115 6.63 7.48 5.65
N LYS A 116 6.03 6.32 5.88
CA LYS A 116 5.92 5.23 4.91
C LYS A 116 4.45 4.90 4.73
N MET A 117 4.08 4.46 3.54
CA MET A 117 2.76 3.88 3.30
C MET A 117 2.85 2.60 2.48
N ILE A 118 1.93 1.68 2.73
CA ILE A 118 1.68 0.53 1.87
C ILE A 118 0.28 0.70 1.26
N ILE A 119 0.18 0.53 -0.06
CA ILE A 119 -1.11 0.44 -0.75
C ILE A 119 -1.31 -1.00 -1.20
N ALA A 120 -2.41 -1.61 -0.77
CA ALA A 120 -2.91 -2.88 -1.32
C ALA A 120 -3.68 -2.59 -2.60
N ALA A 121 -3.19 -3.06 -3.74
CA ALA A 121 -3.74 -2.66 -5.03
C ALA A 121 -5.02 -3.43 -5.42
N PRO A 122 -5.92 -2.81 -6.23
CA PRO A 122 -7.22 -3.37 -6.56
C PRO A 122 -7.17 -4.69 -7.33
N PRO A 123 -8.02 -5.69 -7.02
CA PRO A 123 -8.00 -7.00 -7.66
C PRO A 123 -8.38 -6.96 -9.15
N THR A 124 -9.00 -5.89 -9.63
CA THR A 124 -9.38 -5.73 -11.04
C THR A 124 -8.22 -5.25 -11.92
N THR A 125 -6.98 -5.35 -11.44
CA THR A 125 -5.79 -4.74 -12.08
C THR A 125 -4.66 -5.76 -12.14
N PRO A 126 -3.64 -5.57 -13.01
CA PRO A 126 -2.45 -6.42 -13.01
C PRO A 126 -1.58 -6.29 -11.73
N TYR A 127 -2.01 -5.44 -10.79
CA TYR A 127 -1.39 -5.22 -9.48
C TYR A 127 -2.13 -5.95 -8.35
N GLY A 128 -3.23 -6.64 -8.66
CA GLY A 128 -4.21 -7.15 -7.71
C GLY A 128 -3.61 -7.83 -6.48
N TYR A 129 -4.10 -7.43 -5.30
CA TYR A 129 -3.65 -7.88 -3.98
C TYR A 129 -2.15 -7.68 -3.66
N GLY A 130 -1.37 -7.11 -4.58
CA GLY A 130 0.02 -6.73 -4.31
C GLY A 130 0.07 -5.61 -3.28
N LEU A 131 1.05 -5.67 -2.38
CA LEU A 131 1.37 -4.62 -1.42
C LEU A 131 2.55 -3.78 -1.94
N PHE A 132 2.28 -2.52 -2.24
CA PHE A 132 3.27 -1.57 -2.77
C PHE A 132 3.70 -0.60 -1.68
N LEU A 133 4.98 -0.65 -1.31
CA LEU A 133 5.59 0.23 -0.31
C LEU A 133 6.04 1.55 -0.95
N PHE A 134 5.71 2.65 -0.31
CA PHE A 134 6.14 4.00 -0.67
C PHE A 134 6.78 4.70 0.52
N ASP A 135 7.86 5.43 0.24
CA ASP A 135 8.43 6.40 1.16
C ASP A 135 7.79 7.77 0.90
N VAL A 136 7.52 8.50 1.98
CA VAL A 136 6.82 9.79 1.95
C VAL A 136 7.63 10.81 2.74
N TYR A 137 7.79 12.00 2.18
CA TYR A 137 8.48 13.12 2.81
C TYR A 137 7.69 14.41 2.67
N PHE A 138 7.43 15.06 3.80
CA PHE A 138 6.81 16.38 3.89
C PHE A 138 7.92 17.43 4.01
N PRO A 139 8.23 18.21 2.96
CA PRO A 139 9.32 19.17 3.00
C PRO A 139 9.01 20.33 3.97
N PRO A 140 10.02 21.12 4.41
CA PRO A 140 9.80 22.29 5.28
C PRO A 140 8.86 23.34 4.68
N GLN A 141 8.74 23.38 3.35
CA GLN A 141 7.83 24.26 2.63
C GLN A 141 6.38 23.75 2.59
N TYR A 142 6.08 22.56 3.14
CA TYR A 142 4.72 22.04 3.19
C TYR A 142 3.81 22.92 4.08
N PRO A 143 2.57 23.23 3.70
CA PRO A 143 1.84 22.73 2.53
C PRO A 143 2.01 23.60 1.27
N ASN A 144 2.85 24.64 1.25
CA ASN A 144 3.04 25.47 0.05
C ASN A 144 3.67 24.69 -1.12
N VAL A 145 4.38 23.61 -0.83
CA VAL A 145 4.87 22.64 -1.81
C VAL A 145 4.31 21.25 -1.50
N ALA A 146 3.98 20.49 -2.55
CA ALA A 146 3.51 19.12 -2.47
C ALA A 146 4.47 18.20 -1.69
N PRO A 147 3.94 17.16 -1.02
CA PRO A 147 4.77 16.13 -0.43
C PRO A 147 5.56 15.37 -1.52
N LYS A 148 6.65 14.71 -1.13
CA LYS A 148 7.43 13.85 -2.01
C LYS A 148 7.11 12.39 -1.73
N VAL A 149 6.87 11.62 -2.78
CA VAL A 149 6.52 10.21 -2.70
C VAL A 149 7.45 9.42 -3.62
N ASN A 150 7.99 8.31 -3.14
CA ASN A 150 8.82 7.40 -3.92
C ASN A 150 8.38 5.95 -3.72
N LEU A 151 8.09 5.23 -4.80
CA LEU A 151 7.82 3.80 -4.79
C LEU A 151 9.11 3.05 -4.42
N MET A 152 9.03 2.20 -3.40
CA MET A 152 10.11 1.35 -2.93
C MET A 152 10.02 -0.07 -3.49
N THR A 153 8.82 -0.55 -3.78
CA THR A 153 8.59 -1.85 -4.44
C THR A 153 8.89 -1.73 -5.94
N THR A 154 10.17 -1.78 -6.32
CA THR A 154 10.62 -1.64 -7.73
C THR A 154 11.45 -2.83 -8.22
N GLY A 155 11.48 -3.94 -7.47
CA GLY A 155 12.37 -5.06 -7.77
C GLY A 155 13.84 -4.64 -7.77
N ARG A 156 14.23 -3.77 -6.82
CA ARG A 156 15.58 -3.19 -6.75
C ARG A 156 15.97 -2.41 -8.02
N GLY A 157 15.00 -1.73 -8.62
CA GLY A 157 15.20 -0.96 -9.85
C GLY A 157 15.00 -1.74 -11.15
N SER A 158 14.63 -3.02 -11.10
CA SER A 158 14.42 -3.84 -12.29
C SER A 158 13.02 -3.70 -12.91
N VAL A 159 12.05 -3.09 -12.21
CA VAL A 159 10.65 -3.05 -12.65
C VAL A 159 10.15 -1.61 -12.73
N ARG A 160 9.74 -1.19 -13.94
CA ARG A 160 8.82 -0.06 -14.15
C ARG A 160 7.40 -0.61 -14.07
N PHE A 161 6.70 -0.37 -12.96
CA PHE A 161 5.38 -0.97 -12.72
C PHE A 161 4.28 -0.35 -13.57
N ASN A 162 4.35 0.95 -13.82
CA ASN A 162 3.33 1.72 -14.52
C ASN A 162 4.02 2.86 -15.30
N PRO A 163 3.42 3.41 -16.37
CA PRO A 163 3.95 4.64 -16.98
C PRO A 163 4.24 5.76 -15.98
N ASN A 164 3.44 5.84 -14.91
CA ASN A 164 3.58 6.77 -13.79
C ASN A 164 4.37 6.21 -12.59
N LEU A 165 4.85 4.96 -12.60
CA LEU A 165 5.67 4.33 -11.56
C LEU A 165 6.99 3.82 -12.14
N TYR A 166 8.01 4.68 -12.07
CA TYR A 166 9.30 4.45 -12.69
C TYR A 166 10.09 3.40 -11.92
N ASN A 167 11.02 2.74 -12.61
CA ASN A 167 11.91 1.75 -11.99
C ASN A 167 12.80 2.35 -10.89
N CYS A 168 13.17 3.63 -11.00
CA CYS A 168 13.88 4.37 -9.95
C CYS A 168 12.99 4.74 -8.75
N GLY A 169 11.69 4.48 -8.82
CA GLY A 169 10.71 4.78 -7.77
C GLY A 169 9.96 6.10 -7.95
N LYS A 170 10.29 6.92 -8.96
CA LYS A 170 9.55 8.16 -9.23
C LYS A 170 8.06 7.85 -9.47
N VAL A 171 7.21 8.55 -8.72
CA VAL A 171 5.76 8.54 -8.88
C VAL A 171 5.36 9.80 -9.63
N CYS A 172 4.62 9.66 -10.73
CA CYS A 172 4.11 10.77 -11.52
C CYS A 172 2.63 11.01 -11.24
N LEU A 173 2.31 12.13 -10.61
CA LEU A 173 0.96 12.65 -10.42
C LEU A 173 0.99 14.18 -10.51
N SER A 174 -0.03 14.78 -11.12
CA SER A 174 -0.22 16.24 -11.18
C SER A 174 -0.30 16.84 -9.77
N LEU A 175 -1.02 16.17 -8.87
CA LEU A 175 -1.12 16.52 -7.44
C LEU A 175 0.23 16.48 -6.69
N LEU A 176 1.25 15.79 -7.24
CA LEU A 176 2.61 15.78 -6.70
C LEU A 176 3.55 16.75 -7.43
N GLY A 177 3.06 17.48 -8.44
CA GLY A 177 3.85 18.35 -9.32
C GLY A 177 4.86 17.58 -10.18
N THR A 178 4.57 16.30 -10.47
CA THR A 178 5.49 15.39 -11.20
C THR A 178 4.92 14.91 -12.53
N TRP A 179 3.73 15.39 -12.87
CA TRP A 179 3.02 15.15 -14.12
C TRP A 179 2.29 16.43 -14.53
N SER A 180 2.01 16.58 -15.83
CA SER A 180 1.17 17.65 -16.34
C SER A 180 -0.28 17.45 -15.90
N GLY A 181 -0.98 18.55 -15.64
CA GLY A 181 -2.41 18.58 -15.33
C GLY A 181 -2.94 20.00 -15.42
N SER A 182 -4.26 20.17 -15.38
CA SER A 182 -4.85 21.50 -15.26
C SER A 182 -4.49 22.13 -13.91
N PRO A 183 -4.54 23.46 -13.76
CA PRO A 183 -4.22 24.13 -12.50
C PRO A 183 -4.96 23.56 -11.28
N GLU A 184 -6.20 23.12 -11.47
CA GLU A 184 -7.09 22.54 -10.45
C GLU A 184 -6.66 21.12 -10.04
N GLU A 185 -5.98 20.39 -10.92
CA GLU A 185 -5.42 19.05 -10.66
C GLU A 185 -4.05 19.10 -9.97
N MET A 186 -3.38 20.25 -10.01
CA MET A 186 -2.10 20.47 -9.35
C MET A 186 -2.28 20.63 -7.84
N TRP A 187 -1.18 20.50 -7.09
CA TRP A 187 -1.18 20.71 -5.64
C TRP A 187 -1.63 22.13 -5.26
N GLN A 188 -2.69 22.20 -4.45
CA GLN A 188 -3.26 23.44 -3.91
C GLN A 188 -3.01 23.50 -2.39
N PRO A 189 -2.13 24.37 -1.88
CA PRO A 189 -1.68 24.36 -0.47
C PRO A 189 -2.78 24.34 0.59
N ASN A 190 -3.90 25.01 0.32
CA ASN A 190 -5.01 25.16 1.26
C ASN A 190 -6.17 24.18 1.02
N GLN A 191 -6.11 23.37 -0.04
CA GLN A 191 -7.21 22.48 -0.44
C GLN A 191 -6.77 21.03 -0.56
N SER A 192 -5.59 20.79 -1.11
CA SER A 192 -5.05 19.45 -1.29
C SER A 192 -4.68 18.80 0.04
N THR A 193 -4.83 17.48 0.10
CA THR A 193 -4.52 16.66 1.27
C THR A 193 -3.65 15.46 0.89
N PHE A 194 -2.93 14.90 1.85
CA PHE A 194 -2.19 13.65 1.57
C PHE A 194 -3.13 12.46 1.33
N LEU A 195 -4.34 12.50 1.90
CA LEU A 195 -5.36 11.49 1.63
C LEU A 195 -5.76 11.47 0.14
N GLN A 196 -5.90 12.64 -0.49
CA GLN A 196 -6.16 12.72 -1.93
C GLN A 196 -5.01 12.10 -2.74
N VAL A 197 -3.74 12.32 -2.34
CA VAL A 197 -2.60 11.64 -2.99
C VAL A 197 -2.73 10.13 -2.90
N CYS A 198 -3.09 9.58 -1.73
CA CYS A 198 -3.28 8.14 -1.54
C CYS A 198 -4.37 7.59 -2.48
N VAL A 199 -5.52 8.26 -2.53
CA VAL A 199 -6.66 7.87 -3.37
C VAL A 199 -6.34 8.04 -4.86
N SER A 200 -5.62 9.09 -5.26
CA SER A 200 -5.18 9.27 -6.65
C SER A 200 -4.26 8.16 -7.12
N ILE A 201 -3.36 7.65 -6.28
CA ILE A 201 -2.53 6.48 -6.64
C ILE A 201 -3.42 5.25 -6.86
N GLN A 202 -4.40 5.01 -5.99
CA GLN A 202 -5.33 3.88 -6.16
C GLN A 202 -6.14 4.01 -7.46
N SER A 203 -6.68 5.19 -7.75
CA SER A 203 -7.66 5.38 -8.83
C SER A 203 -7.07 5.70 -10.20
N LEU A 204 -5.88 6.29 -10.27
CA LEU A 204 -5.27 6.75 -11.54
C LEU A 204 -4.08 5.89 -11.97
N ILE A 205 -3.41 5.22 -11.03
CA ILE A 205 -2.20 4.44 -11.32
C ILE A 205 -2.51 2.95 -11.28
N PHE A 206 -3.13 2.46 -10.20
CA PHE A 206 -3.53 1.07 -10.10
C PHE A 206 -4.86 0.81 -10.80
N ILE A 207 -4.83 0.84 -12.14
CA ILE A 207 -5.98 0.65 -13.02
C ILE A 207 -5.86 -0.64 -13.85
N GLU A 208 -6.96 -1.04 -14.50
CA GLU A 208 -7.07 -2.29 -15.28
C GLU A 208 -6.17 -2.31 -16.52
N HIS A 209 -6.03 -1.17 -17.22
CA HIS A 209 -5.26 -1.05 -18.46
C HIS A 209 -4.16 0.02 -18.37
N PRO A 210 -3.15 -0.18 -17.51
CA PRO A 210 -2.11 0.81 -17.22
C PRO A 210 -1.21 1.15 -18.42
N TYR A 211 -1.21 0.33 -19.47
CA TYR A 211 -0.52 0.63 -20.73
C TYR A 211 -0.93 1.99 -21.30
N PHE A 212 -2.20 2.37 -21.16
CA PHE A 212 -2.74 3.62 -21.71
C PHE A 212 -2.49 4.85 -20.82
N ASN A 213 -1.79 4.69 -19.68
CA ASN A 213 -1.29 5.84 -18.91
C ASN A 213 -0.05 6.48 -19.58
N GLU A 214 0.50 5.86 -20.63
CA GLU A 214 1.60 6.45 -21.41
C GLU A 214 1.03 7.53 -22.35
N PRO A 215 1.57 8.76 -22.33
CA PRO A 215 1.11 9.84 -23.21
C PRO A 215 1.13 9.44 -24.69
N GLY A 216 0.03 9.72 -25.38
CA GLY A 216 -0.13 9.49 -26.81
C GLY A 216 -0.64 8.09 -27.16
N TYR A 217 -0.87 7.21 -26.17
CA TYR A 217 -1.40 5.86 -26.42
C TYR A 217 -2.93 5.80 -26.41
N GLU A 218 -3.62 6.88 -26.02
CA GLU A 218 -5.07 6.96 -25.83
C GLU A 218 -5.85 6.65 -27.11
N SER A 219 -5.34 7.11 -28.26
CA SER A 219 -5.94 6.85 -29.57
C SER A 219 -6.00 5.37 -29.94
N SER A 220 -5.17 4.53 -29.29
CA SER A 220 -5.08 3.10 -29.57
C SER A 220 -6.01 2.22 -28.70
N ILE A 221 -6.68 2.78 -27.68
CA ILE A 221 -7.48 2.04 -26.66
C ILE A 221 -8.43 1.02 -27.28
N ASN A 222 -9.18 1.42 -28.31
CA ASN A 222 -10.21 0.57 -28.90
C ASN A 222 -9.72 -0.25 -30.10
N THR A 223 -8.44 -0.13 -30.47
CA THR A 223 -7.86 -0.84 -31.61
C THR A 223 -7.43 -2.27 -31.23
N PRO A 224 -7.46 -3.24 -32.16
CA PRO A 224 -6.93 -4.58 -31.90
C PRO A 224 -5.47 -4.58 -31.43
N GLN A 225 -4.65 -3.71 -32.02
CA GLN A 225 -3.24 -3.57 -31.66
C GLN A 225 -3.06 -3.03 -30.24
N GLY A 226 -3.75 -1.93 -29.88
CA GLY A 226 -3.67 -1.36 -28.54
C GLY A 226 -4.14 -2.34 -27.46
N LYS A 227 -5.21 -3.10 -27.72
CA LYS A 227 -5.67 -4.17 -26.82
C LYS A 227 -4.63 -5.28 -26.66
N MET A 228 -3.94 -5.68 -27.74
CA MET A 228 -2.87 -6.68 -27.68
C MET A 228 -1.65 -6.19 -26.89
N SER A 229 -1.23 -4.95 -27.13
CA SER A 229 -0.15 -4.31 -26.38
C SER A 229 -0.49 -4.18 -24.89
N SER A 230 -1.73 -3.77 -24.57
CA SER A 230 -2.20 -3.66 -23.19
C SER A 230 -2.21 -5.02 -22.46
N ARG A 231 -2.67 -6.10 -23.10
CA ARG A 231 -2.60 -7.45 -22.50
C ARG A 231 -1.17 -7.92 -22.24
N SER A 232 -0.28 -7.74 -23.23
CA SER A 232 1.15 -8.06 -23.07
C SER A 232 1.79 -7.22 -21.97
N TYR A 233 1.35 -5.95 -21.85
CA TYR A 233 1.76 -5.07 -20.78
C TYR A 233 1.25 -5.57 -19.41
N ASN A 234 0.01 -6.01 -19.30
CA ASN A 234 -0.55 -6.55 -18.06
C ASN A 234 0.18 -7.81 -17.62
N ALA A 235 0.43 -8.77 -18.51
CA ALA A 235 1.05 -10.05 -18.17
C ALA A 235 2.42 -9.88 -17.47
N SER A 236 3.25 -8.97 -17.97
CA SER A 236 4.55 -8.70 -17.35
C SER A 236 4.44 -7.97 -16.00
N ARG A 237 3.37 -7.19 -15.78
CA ARG A 237 3.06 -6.56 -14.49
C ARG A 237 2.48 -7.55 -13.49
N GLU A 238 1.64 -8.49 -13.93
CA GLU A 238 1.11 -9.58 -13.11
C GLU A 238 2.25 -10.45 -12.54
N ILE A 239 3.21 -10.85 -13.40
CA ILE A 239 4.41 -11.57 -12.96
C ILE A 239 5.21 -10.76 -11.93
N ALA A 240 5.46 -9.48 -12.21
CA ALA A 240 6.24 -8.62 -11.33
C ALA A 240 5.52 -8.35 -9.99
N THR A 241 4.19 -8.24 -10.00
CA THR A 241 3.35 -8.09 -8.81
C THR A 241 3.49 -9.31 -7.91
N VAL A 242 3.32 -10.52 -8.45
CA VAL A 242 3.48 -11.76 -7.66
C VAL A 242 4.90 -11.85 -7.10
N GLN A 243 5.91 -11.58 -7.92
CA GLN A 243 7.31 -11.67 -7.48
C GLN A 243 7.66 -10.65 -6.39
N TRP A 244 7.35 -9.37 -6.59
CA TRP A 244 7.90 -8.27 -5.79
C TRP A 244 6.90 -7.66 -4.82
N ALA A 245 5.63 -7.56 -5.20
CA ALA A 245 4.58 -6.99 -4.36
C ALA A 245 3.85 -8.06 -3.51
N MET A 246 4.12 -9.35 -3.72
CA MET A 246 3.62 -10.44 -2.88
C MET A 246 4.76 -11.25 -2.24
N LEU A 247 5.55 -11.97 -3.03
CA LEU A 247 6.54 -12.91 -2.49
C LEU A 247 7.71 -12.22 -1.79
N ASP A 248 8.31 -11.20 -2.39
CA ASP A 248 9.45 -10.49 -1.78
C ASP A 248 9.03 -9.77 -0.49
N ILE A 249 7.87 -9.11 -0.49
CA ILE A 249 7.37 -8.42 0.70
C ILE A 249 6.93 -9.40 1.81
N LEU A 250 6.43 -10.59 1.47
CA LEU A 250 6.17 -11.67 2.44
C LEU A 250 7.46 -12.18 3.08
N LYS A 251 8.50 -12.40 2.27
CA LYS A 251 9.83 -12.86 2.73
C LYS A 251 10.53 -11.79 3.57
N ASN A 252 10.42 -10.54 3.15
CA ASN A 252 11.13 -9.39 3.71
C ASN A 252 10.14 -8.27 4.06
N PRO A 253 9.26 -8.47 5.06
CA PRO A 253 8.25 -7.46 5.38
C PRO A 253 8.91 -6.14 5.82
N PRO A 254 8.45 -4.99 5.31
CA PRO A 254 8.98 -3.70 5.71
C PRO A 254 8.78 -3.49 7.23
N PRO A 255 9.79 -2.98 7.95
CA PRO A 255 9.66 -2.71 9.37
C PRO A 255 8.42 -1.87 9.69
N GLY A 256 7.67 -2.27 10.71
CA GLY A 256 6.41 -1.65 11.14
C GLY A 256 5.16 -2.05 10.35
N PHE A 257 5.33 -2.84 9.27
CA PHE A 257 4.24 -3.39 8.46
C PHE A 257 4.15 -4.92 8.51
N GLU A 258 4.92 -5.58 9.36
CA GLU A 258 5.00 -7.05 9.42
C GLU A 258 3.64 -7.69 9.67
N GLU A 259 2.86 -7.15 10.60
CA GLU A 259 1.51 -7.66 10.86
C GLU A 259 0.53 -7.29 9.74
N VAL A 260 0.66 -6.12 9.10
CA VAL A 260 -0.16 -5.74 7.94
C VAL A 260 0.05 -6.74 6.82
N VAL A 261 1.31 -7.02 6.47
CA VAL A 261 1.70 -7.97 5.43
C VAL A 261 1.14 -9.36 5.73
N ARG A 262 1.42 -9.91 6.91
CA ARG A 262 0.95 -11.25 7.31
C ARG A 262 -0.57 -11.34 7.31
N THR A 263 -1.26 -10.38 7.93
CA THR A 263 -2.73 -10.40 8.01
C THR A 263 -3.38 -10.21 6.64
N HIS A 264 -2.88 -9.31 5.80
CA HIS A 264 -3.40 -9.10 4.45
C HIS A 264 -3.32 -10.38 3.61
N PHE A 265 -2.13 -10.98 3.50
CA PHE A 265 -1.93 -12.18 2.68
C PHE A 265 -2.63 -13.41 3.26
N PHE A 266 -2.70 -13.55 4.59
CA PHE A 266 -3.46 -14.64 5.20
C PHE A 266 -4.95 -14.55 4.84
N LEU A 267 -5.54 -13.36 4.96
CA LEU A 267 -6.96 -13.17 4.68
C LEU A 267 -7.27 -13.28 3.19
N GLN A 268 -6.38 -12.77 2.32
CA GLN A 268 -6.59 -12.74 0.87
C GLN A 268 -6.08 -14.00 0.15
N GLN A 269 -5.50 -14.95 0.87
CA GLN A 269 -4.81 -16.11 0.30
C GLN A 269 -5.62 -16.84 -0.78
N LYS A 270 -6.90 -17.15 -0.48
CA LYS A 270 -7.78 -17.84 -1.43
C LYS A 270 -7.98 -17.01 -2.70
N ASN A 271 -8.32 -15.73 -2.54
CA ASN A 271 -8.55 -14.81 -3.65
C ASN A 271 -7.30 -14.60 -4.52
N ILE A 272 -6.13 -14.52 -3.89
CA ILE A 272 -4.84 -14.38 -4.58
C ILE A 272 -4.57 -15.61 -5.44
N CYS A 273 -4.78 -16.82 -4.89
CA CYS A 273 -4.56 -18.05 -5.65
C CYS A 273 -5.52 -18.16 -6.83
N GLU A 274 -6.82 -17.90 -6.61
CA GLU A 274 -7.81 -17.89 -7.68
C GLU A 274 -7.47 -16.85 -8.77
N GLN A 275 -6.99 -15.66 -8.37
CA GLN A 275 -6.55 -14.64 -9.32
C GLN A 275 -5.36 -15.11 -10.15
N ILE A 276 -4.32 -15.65 -9.52
CA ILE A 276 -3.13 -16.12 -10.23
C ILE A 276 -3.48 -17.31 -11.14
N GLU A 277 -4.36 -18.21 -10.70
CA GLU A 277 -4.88 -19.30 -11.53
C GLU A 277 -5.64 -18.79 -12.75
N ASN A 278 -6.41 -17.70 -12.61
CA ASN A 278 -7.09 -17.06 -13.72
C ASN A 278 -6.09 -16.40 -14.70
N TRP A 279 -5.05 -15.72 -14.19
CA TRP A 279 -3.97 -15.21 -15.04
C TRP A 279 -3.24 -16.34 -15.78
N LEU A 280 -2.97 -17.46 -15.13
CA LEU A 280 -2.32 -18.63 -15.75
C LEU A 280 -3.10 -19.26 -16.90
N LYS A 281 -4.42 -18.99 -17.02
CA LYS A 281 -5.25 -19.42 -18.15
C LYS A 281 -5.08 -18.53 -19.38
N LEU A 282 -4.53 -17.32 -19.22
CA LEU A 282 -4.37 -16.37 -20.32
C LEU A 282 -3.21 -16.78 -21.24
N PRO A 283 -3.33 -16.58 -22.57
CA PRO A 283 -2.30 -16.93 -23.54
C PRO A 283 -0.93 -16.29 -23.25
N GLU A 284 -0.91 -15.11 -22.66
CA GLU A 284 0.29 -14.33 -22.36
C GLU A 284 1.20 -15.00 -21.31
N HIS A 285 0.69 -15.95 -20.51
CA HIS A 285 1.44 -16.63 -19.44
C HIS A 285 1.96 -18.03 -19.80
N LYS A 286 1.90 -18.41 -21.08
CA LYS A 286 2.32 -19.75 -21.56
C LYS A 286 3.80 -20.08 -21.32
N ASN A 287 4.67 -19.07 -21.16
CA ASN A 287 6.11 -19.28 -20.95
C ASN A 287 6.47 -19.85 -19.55
N GLY A 288 5.49 -20.00 -18.66
CA GLY A 288 5.65 -20.65 -17.35
C GLY A 288 6.29 -19.79 -16.26
N GLN A 289 6.68 -18.55 -16.54
CA GLN A 289 7.33 -17.69 -15.52
C GLN A 289 6.40 -17.42 -14.33
N LEU A 290 5.14 -17.08 -14.59
CA LEU A 290 4.13 -16.90 -13.53
C LEU A 290 3.92 -18.18 -12.71
N ARG A 291 3.97 -19.35 -13.36
CA ARG A 291 3.77 -20.66 -12.71
C ARG A 291 4.88 -20.96 -11.68
N GLN A 292 6.12 -20.56 -11.96
CA GLN A 292 7.23 -20.70 -11.01
C GLN A 292 6.99 -19.91 -9.71
N TYR A 293 6.41 -18.72 -9.80
CA TYR A 293 6.08 -17.91 -8.63
C TYR A 293 4.82 -18.40 -7.92
N TYR A 294 3.81 -18.87 -8.65
CA TYR A 294 2.60 -19.45 -8.07
C TYR A 294 2.91 -20.61 -7.11
N HIS A 295 3.83 -21.51 -7.46
CA HIS A 295 4.25 -22.59 -6.55
C HIS A 295 4.87 -22.07 -5.25
N GLN A 296 5.55 -20.93 -5.28
CA GLN A 296 6.05 -20.31 -4.05
C GLN A 296 4.92 -19.71 -3.21
N VAL A 297 3.91 -19.09 -3.84
CA VAL A 297 2.73 -18.58 -3.14
C VAL A 297 2.00 -19.72 -2.42
N GLU A 298 1.84 -20.88 -3.08
CA GLU A 298 1.24 -22.08 -2.47
C GLU A 298 2.02 -22.59 -1.25
N ILE A 299 3.35 -22.47 -1.23
CA ILE A 299 4.16 -22.86 -0.06
C ILE A 299 3.81 -21.98 1.15
N TYR A 300 3.57 -20.69 0.95
CA TYR A 300 3.10 -19.78 2.01
C TYR A 300 1.63 -20.00 2.40
N LYS A 301 0.94 -21.00 1.82
CA LYS A 301 -0.40 -21.39 2.32
C LYS A 301 -0.38 -22.12 3.65
N ARG A 302 0.70 -22.88 3.89
CA ARG A 302 0.84 -23.80 5.02
C ARG A 302 1.36 -23.08 6.24
#